data_AF-A0A7S1GPX8-F1
#
_entry.id   AF-A0A7S1GPX8-F1
#
_cell.length_a   1.000
_cell.length_b   1.000
_cell.length_c   1.000
_cell.angle_alpha   90.00
_cell.angle_beta   90.00
_cell.angle_gamma   90.00
#
_symmetry.space_group_name_H-M   'P 1'
#
loop_
_entity.id
_entity.type
_entity.pdbx_description
1 polymer ?
#
loop_
_entity_poly.entity_id
_entity_poly.type
_entity_poly.pdbx_seq_one_letter_code
_entity_poly.pdbx_strand_id
1 'polypeptide(L)'
;VQELPSVFSDLTPIPQDDGPKPVCMIDYKEEFVTAYNYMRAVLKCDEKSERTLQLTALCLELNPANYTIWHFRRLCLEVLGLTEDRMQQDLHLAASLGGSNPKNYQIWYHRRALMELEGMSTDVARTELNYVASVLNIDGKNYHAWSHRQWILRTIDEEDLWKDEIEYTKKLIFEDIRNNSAWNQRWFASHHGKQEKIALPVAQAEADYALEQASQDPYNESPWRFLVGVVKEQPSLVESCQLKAADMNQVLEKAGRDPEACANLNSARIDLLEMTATSSSLRQAIDMANAMASQYDVIRRKYWLLRVNELESKLQS
;
A
#
# COMPACT_ATOMS: atom_id res chain seq x y z
N VAL A 1 -16.70 -18.59 26.65
CA VAL A 1 -16.55 -17.86 27.94
C VAL A 1 -17.07 -18.65 29.13
N GLN A 2 -18.30 -19.17 29.09
CA GLN A 2 -18.93 -19.84 30.25
C GLN A 2 -18.14 -21.06 30.76
N GLU A 3 -17.41 -21.74 29.88
CA GLU A 3 -16.60 -22.91 30.22
C GLU A 3 -15.24 -22.57 30.85
N LEU A 4 -14.78 -21.31 30.79
CA LEU A 4 -13.45 -20.91 31.25
C LEU A 4 -13.15 -21.30 32.72
N PRO A 5 -14.08 -21.17 33.68
CA PRO A 5 -13.83 -21.62 35.06
C PRO A 5 -13.58 -23.12 35.18
N SER A 6 -14.17 -23.93 34.31
CA SER A 6 -13.92 -25.37 34.29
C SER A 6 -12.62 -25.72 33.57
N VAL A 7 -12.32 -25.04 32.45
CA VAL A 7 -11.11 -25.30 31.64
C VAL A 7 -9.83 -24.85 32.35
N PHE A 8 -9.91 -23.77 33.13
CA PHE A 8 -8.80 -23.18 33.88
C PHE A 8 -9.07 -23.23 35.39
N SER A 9 -9.64 -24.35 35.88
CA SER A 9 -9.98 -24.52 37.31
C SER A 9 -8.76 -24.46 38.24
N ASP A 10 -7.56 -24.68 37.69
CA ASP A 10 -6.27 -24.60 38.36
C ASP A 10 -5.68 -23.17 38.42
N LEU A 11 -6.29 -22.21 37.73
CA LEU A 11 -5.85 -20.81 37.72
C LEU A 11 -6.89 -19.88 38.37
N THR A 12 -6.41 -18.95 39.19
CA THR A 12 -7.23 -17.85 39.69
C THR A 12 -7.25 -16.72 38.65
N PRO A 13 -8.43 -16.30 38.14
CA PRO A 13 -8.54 -15.19 37.19
C PRO A 13 -8.03 -13.88 37.83
N ILE A 14 -7.27 -13.08 37.07
CA ILE A 14 -6.65 -11.84 37.56
C ILE A 14 -7.42 -10.63 37.02
N PRO A 15 -8.12 -9.84 37.86
CA PRO A 15 -8.77 -8.60 37.45
C PRO A 15 -7.82 -7.59 36.83
N GLN A 16 -8.33 -6.72 35.96
CA GLN A 16 -7.57 -5.54 35.52
C GLN A 16 -7.43 -4.58 36.71
N ASP A 17 -6.20 -4.10 36.96
CA ASP A 17 -5.93 -3.06 37.95
C ASP A 17 -5.79 -1.71 37.26
N ASP A 18 -6.88 -0.94 37.21
CA ASP A 18 -6.89 0.44 36.70
C ASP A 18 -6.58 1.48 37.82
N GLY A 19 -6.16 1.00 39.00
CA GLY A 19 -5.86 1.81 40.16
C GLY A 19 -7.09 2.35 40.91
N PRO A 20 -6.87 3.07 42.03
CA PRO A 20 -7.95 3.54 42.89
C PRO A 20 -8.77 4.72 42.33
N LYS A 21 -8.25 5.40 41.29
CA LYS A 21 -8.90 6.54 40.61
C LYS A 21 -8.72 6.40 39.10
N PRO A 22 -9.46 5.47 38.48
CA PRO A 22 -9.24 5.09 37.10
C PRO A 22 -9.71 6.18 36.14
N VAL A 23 -9.03 6.30 34.99
CA VAL A 23 -9.34 7.27 33.92
C VAL A 23 -9.61 6.53 32.62
N CYS A 24 -10.47 7.08 31.77
CA CYS A 24 -10.87 6.45 30.49
C CYS A 24 -11.35 4.99 30.67
N MET A 25 -12.04 4.70 31.78
CA MET A 25 -12.58 3.37 32.04
C MET A 25 -13.55 2.96 30.95
N ILE A 26 -13.42 1.72 30.51
CA ILE A 26 -14.33 1.09 29.58
C ILE A 26 -15.29 0.24 30.40
N ASP A 27 -16.59 0.45 30.22
CA ASP A 27 -17.63 -0.38 30.82
C ASP A 27 -17.75 -1.69 30.03
N TYR A 28 -16.88 -2.64 30.36
CA TYR A 28 -16.78 -3.92 29.66
C TYR A 28 -17.98 -4.82 29.97
N LYS A 29 -18.44 -5.55 28.95
CA LYS A 29 -19.35 -6.68 29.16
C LYS A 29 -18.69 -7.76 30.01
N GLU A 30 -19.48 -8.50 30.78
CA GLU A 30 -19.01 -9.60 31.64
C GLU A 30 -18.18 -10.64 30.88
N GLU A 31 -18.55 -10.92 29.63
CA GLU A 31 -17.83 -11.84 28.76
C GLU A 31 -16.38 -11.39 28.50
N PHE A 32 -16.19 -10.09 28.28
CA PHE A 32 -14.88 -9.49 28.09
C PHE A 32 -14.06 -9.55 29.38
N VAL A 33 -14.66 -9.15 30.50
CA VAL A 33 -14.00 -9.16 31.82
C VAL A 33 -13.51 -10.57 32.15
N THR A 34 -14.38 -11.58 32.00
CA THR A 34 -14.06 -12.97 32.32
C THR A 34 -12.91 -13.49 31.45
N ALA A 35 -13.00 -13.33 30.12
CA ALA A 35 -11.95 -13.80 29.20
C ALA A 35 -10.59 -13.14 29.49
N TYR A 36 -10.56 -11.82 29.66
CA TYR A 36 -9.33 -11.09 29.91
C TYR A 36 -8.76 -11.30 31.31
N ASN A 37 -9.58 -11.65 32.31
CA ASN A 37 -9.07 -12.03 33.62
C ASN A 37 -8.30 -13.35 33.57
N TYR A 38 -8.83 -14.37 32.88
CA TYR A 38 -8.11 -15.62 32.67
C TYR A 38 -6.88 -15.42 31.79
N MET A 39 -6.97 -14.58 30.76
CA MET A 39 -5.83 -14.28 29.91
C MET A 39 -4.69 -13.62 30.71
N ARG A 40 -4.99 -12.69 31.64
CA ARG A 40 -3.99 -12.13 32.57
C ARG A 40 -3.38 -13.20 33.49
N ALA A 41 -4.18 -14.15 33.98
CA ALA A 41 -3.67 -15.27 34.77
C ALA A 41 -2.69 -16.14 33.98
N VAL A 42 -3.05 -16.50 32.75
CA VAL A 42 -2.21 -17.27 31.83
C VAL A 42 -0.92 -16.53 31.46
N LEU A 43 -1.00 -15.22 31.19
CA LEU A 43 0.19 -14.39 30.96
C LEU A 43 1.10 -14.35 32.18
N LYS A 44 0.54 -14.34 33.40
CA LYS A 44 1.31 -14.28 34.65
C LYS A 44 2.09 -15.56 34.92
N CYS A 45 1.53 -16.73 34.61
CA CYS A 45 2.20 -18.02 34.75
C CYS A 45 2.96 -18.47 33.50
N ASP A 46 2.89 -17.70 32.41
CA ASP A 46 3.57 -17.93 31.13
C ASP A 46 3.19 -19.28 30.45
N GLU A 47 1.95 -19.73 30.66
CA GLU A 47 1.46 -21.01 30.16
C GLU A 47 1.22 -21.01 28.64
N LYS A 48 2.01 -21.79 27.90
CA LYS A 48 1.91 -21.98 26.44
C LYS A 48 1.37 -23.37 26.10
N SER A 49 0.05 -23.51 26.20
CA SER A 49 -0.68 -24.78 26.01
C SER A 49 -1.77 -24.67 24.93
N GLU A 50 -2.38 -25.79 24.56
CA GLU A 50 -3.50 -25.80 23.59
C GLU A 50 -4.71 -25.01 24.12
N ARG A 51 -5.03 -25.12 25.42
CA ARG A 51 -6.12 -24.33 26.02
C ARG A 51 -5.80 -22.84 26.05
N THR A 52 -4.53 -22.46 26.24
CA THR A 52 -4.09 -21.07 26.08
C THR A 52 -4.32 -20.62 24.64
N LEU A 53 -3.95 -21.42 23.65
CA LEU A 53 -4.13 -21.07 22.25
C LEU A 53 -5.62 -20.80 21.94
N GLN A 54 -6.53 -21.61 22.45
CA GLN A 54 -7.98 -21.38 22.35
C GLN A 54 -8.43 -20.11 23.09
N LEU A 55 -7.91 -19.85 24.30
CA LEU A 55 -8.21 -18.63 25.05
C LEU A 55 -7.76 -17.36 24.30
N THR A 56 -6.60 -17.40 23.62
CA THR A 56 -6.15 -16.27 22.79
C THR A 56 -7.10 -16.00 21.63
N ALA A 57 -7.65 -17.04 20.97
CA ALA A 57 -8.63 -16.87 19.90
C ALA A 57 -9.89 -16.16 20.41
N LEU A 58 -10.44 -16.61 21.55
CA LEU A 58 -11.59 -15.97 22.20
C LEU A 58 -11.31 -14.50 22.58
N CYS A 59 -10.14 -14.20 23.13
CA CYS A 59 -9.78 -12.81 23.45
C CYS A 59 -9.66 -11.95 22.19
N LEU A 60 -9.19 -12.50 21.07
CA LEU A 60 -9.06 -11.79 19.80
C LEU A 60 -10.41 -11.57 19.11
N GLU A 61 -11.38 -12.47 19.27
CA GLU A 61 -12.77 -12.22 18.84
C GLU A 61 -13.36 -11.00 19.56
N LEU A 62 -13.03 -10.83 20.84
CA LEU A 62 -13.48 -9.70 21.65
C LEU A 62 -12.74 -8.39 21.35
N ASN A 63 -11.45 -8.47 21.03
CA ASN A 63 -10.65 -7.31 20.62
C ASN A 63 -9.47 -7.74 19.72
N PRO A 64 -9.65 -7.71 18.38
CA PRO A 64 -8.62 -8.14 17.44
C PRO A 64 -7.45 -7.15 17.34
N ALA A 65 -7.52 -5.97 17.97
CA ALA A 65 -6.43 -4.99 17.99
C ALA A 65 -5.44 -5.21 19.15
N ASN A 66 -5.72 -6.16 20.06
CA ASN A 66 -4.85 -6.39 21.22
C ASN A 66 -3.54 -7.09 20.82
N TYR A 67 -2.48 -6.31 20.65
CA TYR A 67 -1.17 -6.79 20.22
C TYR A 67 -0.50 -7.76 21.21
N THR A 68 -0.78 -7.63 22.51
CA THR A 68 -0.24 -8.55 23.53
C THR A 68 -0.78 -9.96 23.33
N ILE A 69 -2.06 -10.09 22.99
CA ILE A 69 -2.68 -11.40 22.73
C ILE A 69 -2.13 -12.02 21.46
N TRP A 70 -2.00 -11.24 20.39
CA TRP A 70 -1.36 -11.72 19.15
C TRP A 70 0.08 -12.17 19.35
N HIS A 71 0.85 -11.44 20.16
CA HIS A 71 2.22 -11.83 20.49
C HIS A 71 2.26 -13.15 21.27
N PHE A 72 1.47 -13.28 22.33
CA PHE A 72 1.44 -14.48 23.13
C PHE A 72 0.90 -15.69 22.37
N ARG A 73 -0.06 -15.48 21.46
CA ARG A 73 -0.55 -16.50 20.53
C ARG A 73 0.57 -17.07 19.66
N ARG A 74 1.43 -16.22 19.08
CA ARG A 74 2.59 -16.68 18.29
C ARG A 74 3.58 -17.48 19.13
N LEU A 75 3.87 -17.06 20.37
CA LEU A 75 4.70 -17.84 21.29
C LEU A 75 4.10 -19.22 21.58
N CYS A 76 2.78 -19.33 21.69
CA CYS A 76 2.11 -20.62 21.84
C CYS A 76 2.29 -21.50 20.59
N LEU A 77 2.10 -20.93 19.40
CA LEU A 77 2.29 -21.66 18.14
C LEU A 77 3.72 -22.18 17.97
N GLU A 78 4.72 -21.39 18.36
CA GLU A 78 6.12 -21.82 18.32
C GLU A 78 6.39 -23.00 19.27
N VAL A 79 5.89 -22.94 20.51
CA VAL A 79 6.09 -24.02 21.50
C VAL A 79 5.31 -25.28 21.17
N LEU A 80 4.09 -25.13 20.65
CA LEU A 80 3.24 -26.26 20.25
C LEU A 80 3.65 -26.87 18.90
N GLY A 81 4.50 -26.17 18.14
CA GLY A 81 4.93 -26.52 16.79
C GLY A 81 3.97 -25.97 15.73
N LEU A 82 4.50 -25.18 14.79
CA LEU A 82 3.75 -24.63 13.68
C LEU A 82 3.73 -25.60 12.49
N THR A 83 2.77 -26.52 12.50
CA THR A 83 2.49 -27.36 11.32
C THR A 83 1.75 -26.57 10.25
N GLU A 84 1.76 -27.04 9.00
CA GLU A 84 1.00 -26.45 7.90
C GLU A 84 -0.49 -26.31 8.26
N ASP A 85 -1.11 -27.35 8.82
CA ASP A 85 -2.51 -27.33 9.28
C ASP A 85 -2.78 -26.23 10.33
N ARG A 86 -1.90 -26.09 11.34
CA ARG A 86 -2.01 -25.03 12.35
C ARG A 86 -1.84 -23.65 11.74
N MET A 87 -0.88 -23.49 10.83
CA MET A 87 -0.70 -22.23 10.11
C MET A 87 -1.97 -21.86 9.34
N GLN A 88 -2.58 -22.80 8.60
CA GLN A 88 -3.81 -22.54 7.85
C GLN A 88 -4.99 -22.19 8.78
N GLN A 89 -5.13 -22.87 9.90
CA GLN A 89 -6.14 -22.55 10.92
C GLN A 89 -5.96 -21.13 11.47
N ASP A 90 -4.72 -20.72 11.75
CA ASP A 90 -4.40 -19.39 12.25
C ASP A 90 -4.57 -18.29 11.19
N LEU A 91 -4.21 -18.55 9.94
CA LEU A 91 -4.51 -17.65 8.81
C LEU A 91 -6.02 -17.50 8.59
N HIS A 92 -6.79 -18.57 8.80
CA HIS A 92 -8.25 -18.52 8.74
C HIS A 92 -8.84 -17.71 9.90
N LEU A 93 -8.35 -17.88 11.12
CA LEU A 93 -8.72 -17.04 12.27
C LEU A 93 -8.41 -15.57 11.99
N ALA A 94 -7.21 -15.26 11.48
CA ALA A 94 -6.85 -13.88 11.15
C ALA A 94 -7.78 -13.28 10.07
N ALA A 95 -8.16 -14.07 9.07
CA ALA A 95 -9.12 -13.66 8.04
C ALA A 95 -10.53 -13.44 8.60
N SER A 96 -11.02 -14.35 9.47
CA SER A 96 -12.35 -14.23 10.06
C SER A 96 -12.48 -13.00 10.96
N LEU A 97 -11.45 -12.74 11.79
CA LEU A 97 -11.36 -11.54 12.63
C LEU A 97 -11.25 -10.24 11.82
N GLY A 98 -10.62 -10.32 10.64
CA GLY A 98 -10.42 -9.18 9.75
C GLY A 98 -11.63 -8.85 8.88
N GLY A 99 -12.51 -9.83 8.68
CA GLY A 99 -13.63 -9.74 7.75
C GLY A 99 -13.15 -9.47 6.32
N SER A 100 -14.01 -8.81 5.53
CA SER A 100 -13.80 -8.63 4.10
C SER A 100 -12.92 -7.40 3.74
N ASN A 101 -12.70 -6.48 4.69
CA ASN A 101 -11.81 -5.32 4.50
C ASN A 101 -10.98 -5.06 5.77
N PRO A 102 -9.97 -5.89 6.05
CA PRO A 102 -9.19 -5.80 7.28
C PRO A 102 -8.35 -4.52 7.34
N LYS A 103 -8.66 -3.64 8.29
CA LYS A 103 -7.92 -2.41 8.62
C LYS A 103 -7.33 -2.48 10.03
N ASN A 104 -6.60 -3.56 10.30
CA ASN A 104 -6.03 -3.87 11.60
C ASN A 104 -4.56 -4.29 11.42
N TYR A 105 -3.64 -3.55 12.05
CA TYR A 105 -2.20 -3.80 11.93
C TYR A 105 -1.78 -5.19 12.41
N GLN A 106 -2.39 -5.66 13.50
CA GLN A 106 -1.99 -6.91 14.16
C GLN A 106 -2.36 -8.12 13.31
N ILE A 107 -3.50 -8.10 12.62
CA ILE A 107 -3.92 -9.15 11.69
C ILE A 107 -2.90 -9.30 10.56
N TRP A 108 -2.57 -8.20 9.89
CA TRP A 108 -1.61 -8.23 8.78
C TRP A 108 -0.20 -8.61 9.24
N TYR A 109 0.22 -8.15 10.41
CA TYR A 109 1.49 -8.58 10.98
C TYR A 109 1.49 -10.07 11.37
N HIS A 110 0.38 -10.58 11.91
CA HIS A 110 0.27 -11.99 12.27
C HIS A 110 0.39 -12.89 11.04
N ARG A 111 -0.30 -12.57 9.93
CA ARG A 111 -0.17 -13.32 8.66
C ARG A 111 1.29 -13.39 8.19
N ARG A 112 1.98 -12.24 8.18
CA ARG A 112 3.41 -12.16 7.88
C ARG A 112 4.26 -13.02 8.82
N ALA A 113 4.04 -12.89 10.13
CA ALA A 113 4.84 -13.59 11.12
C ALA A 113 4.71 -15.12 11.01
N LEU A 114 3.51 -15.64 10.67
CA LEU A 114 3.34 -17.08 10.44
C LEU A 114 4.19 -17.59 9.27
N MET A 115 4.21 -16.84 8.16
CA MET A 115 5.02 -17.18 6.99
C MET A 115 6.53 -17.05 7.26
N GLU A 116 6.94 -16.10 8.09
CA GLU A 116 8.34 -15.97 8.53
C GLU A 116 8.77 -17.13 9.43
N LEU A 117 7.87 -17.67 10.25
CA LEU A 117 8.14 -18.81 11.14
C LEU A 117 8.19 -20.15 10.41
N GLU A 118 7.30 -20.38 9.45
CA GLU A 118 7.23 -21.62 8.68
C GLU A 118 8.30 -21.69 7.58
N GLY A 119 8.65 -20.54 7.00
CA GLY A 119 9.49 -20.42 5.81
C GLY A 119 8.62 -20.31 4.57
N MET A 120 8.61 -19.13 3.95
CA MET A 120 7.72 -18.85 2.83
C MET A 120 8.21 -19.52 1.54
N SER A 121 7.48 -20.54 1.08
CA SER A 121 7.63 -21.11 -0.26
C SER A 121 6.87 -20.31 -1.31
N THR A 122 7.20 -20.50 -2.59
CA THR A 122 6.51 -19.86 -3.72
C THR A 122 5.03 -20.21 -3.78
N ASP A 123 4.64 -21.44 -3.43
CA ASP A 123 3.23 -21.86 -3.42
C ASP A 123 2.43 -21.19 -2.29
N VAL A 124 3.04 -21.07 -1.10
CA VAL A 124 2.46 -20.31 0.02
C VAL A 124 2.33 -18.83 -0.35
N ALA A 125 3.36 -18.25 -0.96
CA ALA A 125 3.33 -16.87 -1.44
C ALA A 125 2.23 -16.64 -2.48
N ARG A 126 2.06 -17.53 -3.47
CA ARG A 126 0.97 -17.44 -4.46
C ARG A 126 -0.40 -17.52 -3.81
N THR A 127 -0.58 -18.42 -2.84
CA THR A 127 -1.81 -18.54 -2.06
C THR A 127 -2.11 -17.24 -1.30
N GLU A 128 -1.10 -16.65 -0.66
CA GLU A 128 -1.28 -15.38 0.06
C GLU A 128 -1.53 -14.21 -0.88
N LEU A 129 -0.85 -14.14 -2.03
CA LEU A 129 -1.10 -13.12 -3.05
C LEU A 129 -2.55 -13.18 -3.58
N ASN A 130 -3.15 -14.37 -3.66
CA ASN A 130 -4.56 -14.55 -3.99
C ASN A 130 -5.49 -14.06 -2.88
N TYR A 131 -5.16 -14.33 -1.61
CA TYR A 131 -5.89 -13.76 -0.48
C TYR A 131 -5.83 -12.22 -0.51
N VAL A 132 -4.64 -11.65 -0.67
CA VAL A 132 -4.44 -10.20 -0.79
C VAL A 132 -5.24 -9.63 -1.97
N ALA A 133 -5.25 -10.30 -3.12
CA ALA A 133 -6.05 -9.89 -4.27
C ALA A 133 -7.56 -9.88 -3.96
N SER A 134 -8.07 -10.84 -3.18
CA SER A 134 -9.47 -10.85 -2.75
C SER A 134 -9.83 -9.65 -1.87
N VAL A 135 -8.92 -9.22 -0.99
CA VAL A 135 -9.08 -8.02 -0.17
C VAL A 135 -9.05 -6.76 -1.04
N LEU A 136 -8.12 -6.68 -1.98
CA LEU A 136 -7.99 -5.54 -2.91
C LEU A 136 -9.18 -5.45 -3.88
N ASN A 137 -9.83 -6.56 -4.21
CA ASN A 137 -11.06 -6.54 -5.00
C ASN A 137 -12.22 -5.85 -4.25
N ILE A 138 -12.19 -5.83 -2.92
CA ILE A 138 -13.18 -5.16 -2.08
C ILE A 138 -12.78 -3.70 -1.81
N ASP A 139 -11.50 -3.47 -1.50
CA ASP A 139 -10.93 -2.14 -1.28
C ASP A 139 -9.58 -2.05 -2.00
N GLY A 140 -9.60 -1.57 -3.25
CA GLY A 140 -8.43 -1.45 -4.12
C GLY A 140 -7.35 -0.49 -3.60
N LYS A 141 -7.60 0.19 -2.48
CA LYS A 141 -6.71 1.15 -1.83
C LYS A 141 -6.37 0.74 -0.39
N ASN A 142 -6.65 -0.50 0.01
CA ASN A 142 -6.28 -1.00 1.34
C ASN A 142 -4.73 -0.99 1.49
N TYR A 143 -4.24 -0.06 2.32
CA TYR A 143 -2.80 0.18 2.47
C TYR A 143 -2.07 -1.02 3.09
N HIS A 144 -2.70 -1.73 4.01
CA HIS A 144 -2.09 -2.89 4.63
C HIS A 144 -1.93 -4.05 3.65
N ALA A 145 -2.95 -4.28 2.81
CA ALA A 145 -2.92 -5.29 1.76
C ALA A 145 -1.79 -5.02 0.76
N TRP A 146 -1.65 -3.77 0.29
CA TRP A 146 -0.56 -3.36 -0.59
C TRP A 146 0.82 -3.52 0.07
N SER A 147 0.98 -3.07 1.30
CA SER A 147 2.23 -3.22 2.06
C SER A 147 2.62 -4.69 2.25
N HIS A 148 1.64 -5.55 2.55
CA HIS A 148 1.85 -6.99 2.69
C HIS A 148 2.23 -7.63 1.35
N ARG A 149 1.55 -7.26 0.25
CA ARG A 149 1.86 -7.70 -1.11
C ARG A 149 3.32 -7.42 -1.48
N GLN A 150 3.78 -6.19 -1.24
CA GLN A 150 5.16 -5.77 -1.51
C GLN A 150 6.19 -6.50 -0.64
N TRP A 151 5.82 -6.84 0.60
CA TRP A 151 6.67 -7.67 1.44
C TRP A 151 6.82 -9.08 0.86
N ILE A 152 5.71 -9.74 0.48
CA ILE A 152 5.74 -11.10 -0.12
C ILE A 152 6.66 -11.13 -1.35
N LEU A 153 6.47 -10.21 -2.29
CA LEU A 153 7.23 -10.16 -3.54
C LEU A 153 8.73 -9.96 -3.29
N ARG A 154 9.11 -9.07 -2.37
CA ARG A 154 10.53 -8.86 -2.01
C ARG A 154 11.16 -10.05 -1.31
N THR A 155 10.39 -10.79 -0.53
CA THR A 155 10.92 -11.93 0.22
C THR A 155 11.13 -13.14 -0.67
N ILE A 156 10.28 -13.36 -1.67
CA ILE A 156 10.49 -14.44 -2.66
C ILE A 156 11.51 -14.03 -3.73
N ASP A 157 11.44 -12.79 -4.22
CA ASP A 157 12.32 -12.24 -5.28
C ASP A 157 12.50 -13.16 -6.51
N GLU A 158 11.39 -13.73 -7.00
CA GLU A 158 11.38 -14.58 -8.19
C GLU A 158 10.86 -13.82 -9.42
N GLU A 159 11.54 -14.01 -10.54
CA GLU A 159 11.25 -13.33 -11.82
C GLU A 159 9.80 -13.54 -12.30
N ASP A 160 9.26 -14.74 -12.15
CA ASP A 160 7.90 -15.04 -12.61
C ASP A 160 6.85 -14.33 -11.76
N LEU A 161 7.08 -14.14 -10.46
CA LEU A 161 6.18 -13.35 -9.61
C LEU A 161 6.24 -11.86 -9.95
N TRP A 162 7.40 -11.33 -10.33
CA TRP A 162 7.52 -9.94 -10.79
C TRP A 162 6.76 -9.71 -12.09
N LYS A 163 6.82 -10.64 -13.05
CA LYS A 163 6.02 -10.59 -14.27
C LYS A 163 4.52 -10.67 -13.99
N ASP A 164 4.11 -11.62 -13.15
CA ASP A 164 2.71 -11.76 -12.72
C ASP A 164 2.22 -10.47 -12.05
N GLU A 165 3.07 -9.78 -11.29
CA GLU A 165 2.73 -8.52 -10.63
C GLU A 165 2.53 -7.37 -11.62
N ILE A 166 3.36 -7.27 -12.67
CA ILE A 166 3.17 -6.29 -13.74
C ILE A 166 1.81 -6.49 -14.43
N GLU A 167 1.44 -7.73 -14.76
CA GLU A 167 0.12 -8.04 -15.35
C GLU A 167 -1.03 -7.79 -14.36
N TYR A 168 -0.83 -8.08 -13.07
CA TYR A 168 -1.81 -7.76 -12.04
C TYR A 168 -2.06 -6.24 -11.94
N THR A 169 -1.01 -5.41 -11.97
CA THR A 169 -1.18 -3.95 -11.95
C THR A 169 -1.89 -3.44 -13.20
N LYS A 170 -1.61 -4.03 -14.37
CA LYS A 170 -2.28 -3.70 -15.63
C LYS A 170 -3.79 -3.99 -15.55
N LYS A 171 -4.18 -5.14 -15.00
CA LYS A 171 -5.58 -5.47 -14.75
C LYS A 171 -6.26 -4.41 -13.86
N LEU A 172 -5.64 -4.04 -12.74
CA LEU A 172 -6.24 -3.09 -11.81
C LEU A 172 -6.32 -1.66 -12.35
N ILE A 173 -5.34 -1.23 -13.14
CA ILE A 173 -5.36 0.07 -13.82
C ILE A 173 -6.44 0.08 -14.92
N PHE A 174 -6.65 -1.05 -15.61
CA PHE A 174 -7.75 -1.17 -16.56
C PHE A 174 -9.13 -1.07 -15.89
N GLU A 175 -9.30 -1.67 -14.72
CA GLU A 175 -10.55 -1.60 -13.94
C GLU A 175 -10.81 -0.22 -13.34
N ASP A 176 -9.77 0.45 -12.82
CA ASP A 176 -9.81 1.85 -12.36
C ASP A 176 -8.50 2.57 -12.72
N ILE A 177 -8.55 3.36 -13.79
CA ILE A 177 -7.38 4.08 -14.31
C ILE A 177 -6.81 5.09 -13.29
N ARG A 178 -7.65 5.57 -12.35
CA ARG A 178 -7.26 6.51 -11.27
C ARG A 178 -6.79 5.80 -10.01
N ASN A 179 -6.63 4.47 -10.02
CA ASN A 179 -6.11 3.74 -8.87
C ASN A 179 -4.62 4.00 -8.67
N ASN A 180 -4.29 5.05 -7.92
CA ASN A 180 -2.92 5.43 -7.63
C ASN A 180 -2.13 4.33 -6.88
N SER A 181 -2.79 3.46 -6.12
CA SER A 181 -2.12 2.33 -5.47
C SER A 181 -1.63 1.30 -6.49
N ALA A 182 -2.40 1.05 -7.55
CA ALA A 182 -1.96 0.19 -8.65
C ALA A 182 -0.81 0.82 -9.45
N TRP A 183 -0.82 2.13 -9.69
CA TRP A 183 0.31 2.85 -10.30
C TRP A 183 1.57 2.81 -9.44
N ASN A 184 1.44 3.01 -8.14
CA ASN A 184 2.54 2.86 -7.19
C ASN A 184 3.08 1.42 -7.17
N GLN A 185 2.19 0.43 -7.21
CA GLN A 185 2.60 -0.97 -7.29
C GLN A 185 3.31 -1.27 -8.60
N ARG A 186 2.86 -0.70 -9.72
CA ARG A 186 3.52 -0.86 -11.01
C ARG A 186 4.94 -0.31 -10.96
N TRP A 187 5.12 0.86 -10.34
CA TRP A 187 6.45 1.44 -10.11
C TRP A 187 7.32 0.48 -9.31
N PHE A 188 6.81 0.00 -8.17
CA PHE A 188 7.49 -0.97 -7.32
C PHE A 188 7.88 -2.25 -8.07
N ALA A 189 6.97 -2.82 -8.87
CA ALA A 189 7.19 -4.03 -9.63
C ALA A 189 8.23 -3.83 -10.75
N SER A 190 8.22 -2.68 -11.44
CA SER A 190 9.24 -2.35 -12.44
C SER A 190 10.65 -2.24 -11.87
N HIS A 191 10.77 -1.95 -10.57
CA HIS A 191 12.04 -1.93 -9.83
C HIS A 191 12.36 -3.27 -9.15
N HIS A 192 11.49 -4.28 -9.27
CA HIS A 192 11.57 -5.54 -8.54
C HIS A 192 11.66 -5.30 -7.01
N GLY A 193 11.00 -4.24 -6.54
CA GLY A 193 11.02 -3.79 -5.15
C GLY A 193 12.36 -3.23 -4.64
N LYS A 194 13.29 -2.92 -5.54
CA LYS A 194 14.64 -2.42 -5.23
C LYS A 194 14.74 -0.90 -5.47
N GLN A 195 15.89 -0.31 -5.14
CA GLN A 195 16.11 1.16 -5.23
C GLN A 195 16.94 1.57 -6.44
N GLU A 196 17.43 0.61 -7.22
CA GLU A 196 18.16 0.83 -8.45
C GLU A 196 17.24 1.36 -9.55
N LYS A 197 17.80 2.24 -10.39
CA LYS A 197 17.07 2.78 -11.53
C LYS A 197 16.63 1.68 -12.47
N ILE A 198 15.43 1.81 -13.03
CA ILE A 198 14.95 0.88 -14.06
C ILE A 198 15.83 0.95 -15.30
N ALA A 199 16.09 -0.21 -15.91
CA ALA A 199 16.86 -0.29 -17.15
C ALA A 199 16.13 0.40 -18.31
N LEU A 200 16.88 0.97 -19.26
CA LEU A 200 16.31 1.74 -20.38
C LEU A 200 15.20 0.98 -21.17
N PRO A 201 15.31 -0.32 -21.49
CA PRO A 201 14.24 -1.04 -22.18
C PRO A 201 12.93 -1.09 -21.38
N VAL A 202 13.03 -1.27 -20.06
CA VAL A 202 11.88 -1.27 -19.14
C VAL A 202 11.29 0.13 -19.06
N ALA A 203 12.14 1.15 -18.88
CA ALA A 203 11.72 2.55 -18.85
C ALA A 203 10.97 2.99 -20.11
N GLN A 204 11.44 2.56 -21.29
CA GLN A 204 10.77 2.85 -22.55
C GLN A 204 9.36 2.24 -22.59
N ALA A 205 9.22 0.96 -22.24
CA ALA A 205 7.92 0.29 -22.18
C ALA A 205 6.97 0.94 -21.15
N GLU A 206 7.49 1.30 -19.98
CA GLU A 206 6.72 1.94 -18.91
C GLU A 206 6.31 3.38 -19.25
N ALA A 207 7.16 4.14 -19.94
CA ALA A 207 6.82 5.47 -20.44
C ALA A 207 5.73 5.40 -21.52
N ASP A 208 5.84 4.45 -22.46
CA ASP A 208 4.84 4.25 -23.50
C ASP A 208 3.48 3.83 -22.91
N TYR A 209 3.50 2.91 -21.93
CA TYR A 209 2.29 2.53 -21.20
C TYR A 209 1.65 3.71 -20.46
N ALA A 210 2.44 4.53 -19.77
CA ALA A 210 1.94 5.70 -19.06
C ALA A 210 1.29 6.73 -20.00
N LEU A 211 1.91 6.96 -21.16
CA LEU A 211 1.37 7.85 -22.20
C LEU A 211 0.08 7.29 -22.82
N GLU A 212 0.00 5.98 -23.05
CA GLU A 212 -1.22 5.31 -23.51
C GLU A 212 -2.36 5.52 -22.51
N GLN A 213 -2.14 5.25 -21.22
CA GLN A 213 -3.17 5.44 -20.20
C GLN A 213 -3.53 6.91 -19.99
N ALA A 214 -2.57 7.82 -20.06
CA ALA A 214 -2.82 9.26 -20.02
C ALA A 214 -3.68 9.75 -21.20
N SER A 215 -3.60 9.09 -22.35
CA SER A 215 -4.44 9.44 -23.51
C SER A 215 -5.92 9.09 -23.32
N GLN A 216 -6.21 8.05 -22.54
CA GLN A 216 -7.58 7.67 -22.21
C GLN A 216 -8.23 8.66 -21.25
N ASP A 217 -7.43 9.24 -20.35
CA ASP A 217 -7.90 10.26 -19.41
C ASP A 217 -6.80 11.28 -19.08
N PRO A 218 -6.67 12.35 -19.89
CA PRO A 218 -5.64 13.36 -19.66
C PRO A 218 -5.77 14.10 -18.33
N TYR A 219 -6.95 14.09 -17.70
CA TYR A 219 -7.19 14.68 -16.39
C TYR A 219 -6.82 13.75 -15.22
N ASN A 220 -6.41 12.51 -15.48
CA ASN A 220 -5.90 11.62 -14.45
C ASN A 220 -4.44 11.95 -14.08
N GLU A 221 -4.18 12.29 -12.82
CA GLU A 221 -2.84 12.68 -12.36
C GLU A 221 -1.84 11.50 -12.34
N SER A 222 -2.29 10.29 -11.99
CA SER A 222 -1.40 9.15 -11.75
C SER A 222 -0.48 8.78 -12.93
N PRO A 223 -0.96 8.59 -14.17
CA PRO A 223 -0.08 8.26 -15.29
C PRO A 223 0.94 9.37 -15.59
N TRP A 224 0.57 10.64 -15.41
CA TRP A 224 1.47 11.77 -15.61
C TRP A 224 2.59 11.84 -14.57
N ARG A 225 2.28 11.54 -13.31
CA ARG A 225 3.31 11.47 -12.25
C ARG A 225 4.20 10.26 -12.40
N PHE A 226 3.63 9.13 -12.82
CA PHE A 226 4.39 7.93 -13.15
C PHE A 226 5.38 8.18 -14.31
N LEU A 227 4.91 8.76 -15.42
CA LEU A 227 5.75 9.11 -16.57
C LEU A 227 6.92 10.02 -16.16
N VAL A 228 6.65 11.07 -15.38
CA VAL A 228 7.70 11.98 -14.90
C VAL A 228 8.70 11.26 -13.99
N GLY A 229 8.27 10.30 -13.18
CA GLY A 229 9.17 9.44 -12.41
C GLY A 229 10.11 8.63 -13.32
N VAL A 230 9.56 7.97 -14.34
CA VAL A 230 10.31 7.15 -15.31
C VAL A 230 11.35 7.99 -16.05
N VAL A 231 10.97 9.16 -16.55
CA VAL A 231 11.88 10.05 -17.30
C VAL A 231 12.98 10.62 -16.41
N LYS A 232 12.73 10.86 -15.11
CA LYS A 232 13.79 11.29 -14.17
C LYS A 232 14.88 10.24 -14.02
N GLU A 233 14.55 8.96 -14.07
CA GLU A 233 15.55 7.90 -14.00
C GLU A 233 16.30 7.70 -15.30
N GLN A 234 15.61 7.90 -16.43
CA GLN A 234 16.14 7.77 -17.78
C GLN A 234 15.96 9.07 -18.60
N PRO A 235 16.82 10.09 -18.39
CA PRO A 235 16.70 11.39 -19.07
C PRO A 235 16.79 11.31 -20.60
N SER A 236 17.37 10.24 -21.16
CA SER A 236 17.38 10.00 -22.62
C SER A 236 15.99 9.90 -23.23
N LEU A 237 14.95 9.65 -22.42
CA LEU A 237 13.56 9.59 -22.86
C LEU A 237 12.87 10.96 -22.89
N VAL A 238 13.49 12.03 -22.39
CA VAL A 238 12.83 13.32 -22.19
C VAL A 238 12.28 13.90 -23.49
N GLU A 239 13.07 13.89 -24.57
CA GLU A 239 12.69 14.49 -25.84
C GLU A 239 11.47 13.79 -26.45
N SER A 240 11.50 12.45 -26.51
CA SER A 240 10.40 11.68 -27.08
C SER A 240 9.13 11.77 -26.22
N CYS A 241 9.27 11.76 -24.89
CA CYS A 241 8.13 11.87 -23.97
C CYS A 241 7.53 13.28 -23.96
N GLN A 242 8.35 14.33 -24.06
CA GLN A 242 7.89 15.71 -24.12
C GLN A 242 7.05 15.94 -25.39
N LEU A 243 7.50 15.43 -26.54
CA LEU A 243 6.75 15.52 -27.80
C LEU A 243 5.41 14.79 -27.71
N LYS A 244 5.41 13.52 -27.26
CA LYS A 244 4.17 12.74 -27.10
C LYS A 244 3.21 13.36 -26.08
N ALA A 245 3.72 13.95 -24.99
CA ALA A 245 2.89 14.68 -24.03
C ALA A 245 2.28 15.94 -24.64
N ALA A 246 3.02 16.68 -25.48
CA ALA A 246 2.49 17.84 -26.19
C ALA A 246 1.38 17.45 -27.19
N ASP A 247 1.54 16.32 -27.89
CA ASP A 247 0.52 15.79 -28.81
C ASP A 247 -0.80 15.44 -28.12
N MET A 248 -0.80 15.26 -26.79
CA MET A 248 -2.00 15.02 -26.01
C MET A 248 -2.99 16.19 -26.03
N ASN A 249 -2.54 17.39 -26.39
CA ASN A 249 -3.43 18.53 -26.65
C ASN A 249 -4.47 18.19 -27.72
N GLN A 250 -4.08 17.45 -28.77
CA GLN A 250 -5.00 17.05 -29.85
C GLN A 250 -6.12 16.14 -29.35
N VAL A 251 -5.86 15.33 -28.31
CA VAL A 251 -6.88 14.46 -27.70
C VAL A 251 -7.95 15.31 -27.01
N LEU A 252 -7.52 16.33 -26.25
CA LEU A 252 -8.42 17.26 -25.56
C LEU A 252 -9.20 18.14 -26.55
N GLU A 253 -8.54 18.67 -27.58
CA GLU A 253 -9.18 19.47 -28.62
C GLU A 253 -10.25 18.68 -29.37
N LYS A 254 -9.96 17.43 -29.77
CA LYS A 254 -10.96 16.53 -30.39
C LYS A 254 -12.15 16.25 -29.49
N ALA A 255 -11.95 16.26 -28.17
CA ALA A 255 -13.01 16.14 -27.18
C ALA A 255 -13.73 17.47 -26.87
N GLY A 256 -13.39 18.57 -27.57
CA GLY A 256 -13.97 19.89 -27.33
C GLY A 256 -13.56 20.49 -25.97
N ARG A 257 -12.39 20.10 -25.46
CA ARG A 257 -11.81 20.61 -24.21
C ARG A 257 -10.64 21.53 -24.51
N ASP A 258 -10.46 22.52 -23.64
CA ASP A 258 -9.28 23.38 -23.64
C ASP A 258 -8.08 22.62 -23.02
N PRO A 259 -7.00 22.37 -23.79
CA PRO A 259 -5.81 21.73 -23.26
C PRO A 259 -5.11 22.51 -22.15
N GLU A 260 -5.19 23.85 -22.15
CA GLU A 260 -4.54 24.69 -21.14
C GLU A 260 -5.19 24.52 -19.76
N ALA A 261 -6.50 24.24 -19.74
CA ALA A 261 -7.24 23.93 -18.52
C ALA A 261 -6.93 22.55 -17.91
N CYS A 262 -6.18 21.68 -18.60
CA CYS A 262 -5.79 20.37 -18.06
C CYS A 262 -4.55 20.48 -17.15
N ALA A 263 -4.78 20.77 -15.88
CA ALA A 263 -3.72 21.00 -14.91
C ALA A 263 -2.69 19.86 -14.81
N ASN A 264 -3.12 18.61 -14.88
CA ASN A 264 -2.26 17.44 -14.71
C ASN A 264 -1.32 17.23 -15.91
N LEU A 265 -1.85 17.36 -17.13
CA LEU A 265 -1.06 17.36 -18.35
C LEU A 265 -0.04 18.50 -18.35
N ASN A 266 -0.49 19.74 -18.08
CA ASN A 266 0.39 20.90 -18.14
C ASN A 266 1.46 20.88 -17.05
N SER A 267 1.13 20.39 -15.85
CA SER A 267 2.11 20.15 -14.79
C SER A 267 3.21 19.18 -15.25
N ALA A 268 2.85 18.06 -15.90
CA ALA A 268 3.83 17.13 -16.43
C ALA A 268 4.66 17.70 -17.59
N ARG A 269 4.02 18.46 -18.49
CA ARG A 269 4.73 19.13 -19.59
C ARG A 269 5.75 20.14 -19.07
N ILE A 270 5.43 20.90 -18.02
CA ILE A 270 6.37 21.82 -17.36
C ILE A 270 7.59 21.05 -16.83
N ASP A 271 7.38 19.92 -16.14
CA ASP A 271 8.48 19.09 -15.63
C ASP A 271 9.36 18.53 -16.78
N LEU A 272 8.76 18.06 -17.87
CA LEU A 272 9.48 17.51 -19.03
C LEU A 272 10.26 18.60 -19.80
N LEU A 273 9.67 19.80 -19.95
CA LEU A 273 10.32 20.96 -20.56
C LEU A 273 11.52 21.44 -19.73
N GLU A 274 11.40 21.42 -18.40
CA GLU A 274 12.50 21.69 -17.49
C GLU A 274 13.64 20.68 -17.64
N MET A 275 13.31 19.38 -17.74
CA MET A 275 14.31 18.32 -17.95
C MET A 275 15.01 18.38 -19.31
N THR A 276 14.35 18.95 -20.33
CA THR A 276 14.96 19.20 -21.65
C THR A 276 16.09 20.24 -21.53
N ALA A 277 16.00 21.15 -20.57
CA ALA A 277 17.05 22.10 -20.19
C ALA A 277 17.61 22.97 -21.34
N THR A 278 16.78 23.32 -22.33
CA THR A 278 17.14 24.31 -23.36
C THR A 278 16.54 25.67 -23.01
N SER A 279 17.14 26.77 -23.50
CA SER A 279 16.57 28.10 -23.27
C SER A 279 15.14 28.22 -23.81
N SER A 280 14.82 27.53 -24.91
CA SER A 280 13.46 27.51 -25.49
C SER A 280 12.49 26.75 -24.59
N SER A 281 12.87 25.56 -24.12
CA SER A 281 12.00 24.73 -23.28
C SER A 281 11.75 25.36 -21.91
N LEU A 282 12.76 25.99 -21.32
CA LEU A 282 12.62 26.71 -20.05
C LEU A 282 11.69 27.92 -20.17
N ARG A 283 11.80 28.73 -21.23
CA ARG A 283 10.86 29.85 -21.48
C ARG A 283 9.42 29.35 -21.61
N GLN A 284 9.22 28.28 -22.38
CA GLN A 284 7.90 27.67 -22.53
C GLN A 284 7.35 27.16 -21.18
N ALA A 285 8.19 26.52 -20.36
CA ALA A 285 7.80 26.06 -19.03
C ALA A 285 7.41 27.23 -18.10
N ILE A 286 8.12 28.36 -18.16
CA ILE A 286 7.81 29.59 -17.42
C ILE A 286 6.44 30.15 -17.84
N ASP A 287 6.19 30.26 -19.13
CA ASP A 287 4.92 30.77 -19.66
C ASP A 287 3.75 29.89 -19.21
N MET A 288 3.91 28.56 -19.33
CA MET A 288 2.92 27.60 -18.85
C MET A 288 2.69 27.71 -17.33
N ALA A 289 3.75 27.81 -16.53
CA ALA A 289 3.64 27.94 -15.07
C ALA A 289 2.95 29.26 -14.66
N ASN A 290 3.21 30.36 -15.37
CA ASN A 290 2.51 31.63 -15.17
C ASN A 290 1.00 31.51 -15.48
N ALA A 291 0.63 30.82 -16.56
CA ALA A 291 -0.76 30.55 -16.89
C ALA A 291 -1.44 29.67 -15.83
N MET A 292 -0.74 28.64 -15.33
CA MET A 292 -1.22 27.81 -14.22
C MET A 292 -1.45 28.63 -12.94
N ALA A 293 -0.54 29.56 -12.63
CA ALA A 293 -0.64 30.42 -11.45
C ALA A 293 -1.81 31.42 -11.51
N SER A 294 -2.10 31.93 -12.72
CA SER A 294 -3.03 33.04 -12.91
C SER A 294 -4.44 32.60 -13.32
N GLN A 295 -4.58 31.48 -14.02
CA GLN A 295 -5.84 31.10 -14.67
C GLN A 295 -6.26 29.65 -14.41
N TYR A 296 -5.36 28.67 -14.57
CA TYR A 296 -5.77 27.27 -14.71
C TYR A 296 -5.66 26.40 -13.45
N ASP A 297 -4.76 26.71 -12.51
CA ASP A 297 -4.60 25.97 -11.24
C ASP A 297 -4.35 26.92 -10.06
N VAL A 298 -5.26 27.87 -9.92
CA VAL A 298 -5.17 28.98 -8.96
C VAL A 298 -5.09 28.48 -7.51
N ILE A 299 -5.65 27.31 -7.20
CA ILE A 299 -5.52 26.68 -5.87
C ILE A 299 -4.04 26.42 -5.50
N ARG A 300 -3.18 26.16 -6.50
CA ARG A 300 -1.72 26.00 -6.32
C ARG A 300 -0.93 27.24 -6.78
N ARG A 301 -1.54 28.42 -6.88
CA ARG A 301 -0.86 29.66 -7.33
C ARG A 301 0.50 29.91 -6.68
N LYS A 302 0.60 29.77 -5.36
CA LYS A 302 1.87 29.98 -4.62
C LYS A 302 2.97 29.00 -5.06
N TYR A 303 2.60 27.75 -5.35
CA TYR A 303 3.52 26.75 -5.88
C TYR A 303 3.97 27.11 -7.29
N TRP A 304 3.05 27.50 -8.17
CA TRP A 304 3.41 27.87 -9.55
C TRP A 304 4.31 29.10 -9.61
N LEU A 305 4.07 30.12 -8.78
CA LEU A 305 4.96 31.29 -8.68
C LEU A 305 6.36 30.92 -8.16
N LEU A 306 6.45 29.97 -7.22
CA LEU A 306 7.74 29.42 -6.79
C LEU A 306 8.46 28.73 -7.96
N ARG A 307 7.75 27.89 -8.74
CA ARG A 307 8.31 27.20 -9.91
C ARG A 307 8.77 28.16 -11.00
N VAL A 308 8.03 29.24 -11.25
CA VAL A 308 8.46 30.31 -12.18
C VAL A 308 9.82 30.86 -11.77
N ASN A 309 10.00 31.24 -10.50
CA ASN A 309 11.28 31.78 -10.02
C ASN A 309 12.43 30.75 -10.18
N GLU A 310 12.17 29.46 -9.89
CA GLU A 310 13.16 28.39 -10.05
C GLU A 310 13.56 28.20 -11.52
N LEU A 311 12.58 28.21 -12.43
CA LEU A 311 12.83 28.08 -13.87
C LEU A 311 13.56 29.29 -14.44
N GLU A 312 13.24 30.51 -13.99
CA GLU A 312 13.96 31.74 -14.36
C GLU A 312 15.41 31.69 -13.91
N SER A 313 15.67 31.20 -12.69
CA SER A 313 17.03 31.01 -12.19
C SER A 313 17.83 30.03 -13.07
N LYS A 314 17.20 28.95 -13.56
CA LYS A 314 17.83 27.98 -14.47
C LYS A 314 18.06 28.53 -15.88
N LEU A 315 17.21 29.46 -16.34
CA LEU A 315 17.37 30.10 -17.63
C LEU A 315 18.54 31.10 -17.66
N GLN A 316 18.89 31.64 -16.49
CA GLN A 316 19.98 32.61 -16.32
C GLN A 316 21.34 31.96 -16.03
N SER A 317 21.36 30.70 -15.55
CA SER A 317 22.56 29.90 -15.30
C SER A 317 23.09 29.23 -16.55
#